data_AF-A0A6B0UZB8-F1
#
_entry.id   AF-A0A6B0UZB8-F1
#
_cell.length_a   1.000
_cell.length_b   1.000
_cell.length_c   1.000
_cell.angle_alpha   90.00
_cell.angle_beta   90.00
_cell.angle_gamma   90.00
#
_symmetry.space_group_name_H-M   'P 1'
#
loop_
_entity.id
_entity.type
_entity.pdbx_description
1 polymer ?
#
loop_
_entity_poly.entity_id
_entity_poly.type
_entity_poly.pdbx_seq_one_letter_code
_entity_poly.pdbx_strand_id
1 'polypeptide(L)'
;SRHPNIMLKSSIVVFAICFVVYINCVPTQVANHGTSRPLSDCEQRKQREERNTSPLAIHIECNPDGSYKPMQCFGDPKQPRRMCACYDQEYDQIKAPSRQLKTCNCLAEHHEKSKSTHSQVGAEIPKCNLTSGYYQQMQCNTQQHWCVDPENGTALGERRPGGCTEATRDHC
;
A
#
# COMPACT_ATOMS: atom_id res chain seq x y z
N SER A 1 -19.83 -24.35 84.05
CA SER A 1 -19.00 -25.56 83.94
C SER A 1 -19.76 -26.59 83.12
N ARG A 2 -19.17 -27.04 82.00
CA ARG A 2 -19.42 -28.26 81.21
C ARG A 2 -20.87 -28.60 80.73
N HIS A 3 -21.07 -28.39 79.42
CA HIS A 3 -21.86 -29.20 78.46
C HIS A 3 -21.40 -30.70 78.43
N PRO A 4 -22.02 -31.67 77.68
CA PRO A 4 -22.89 -31.53 76.48
C PRO A 4 -24.05 -32.56 76.24
N ASN A 5 -24.94 -32.15 75.31
CA ASN A 5 -25.55 -32.83 74.16
C ASN A 5 -25.96 -34.32 74.16
N ILE A 6 -27.24 -34.56 73.83
CA ILE A 6 -27.68 -35.61 72.91
C ILE A 6 -28.72 -35.00 71.96
N MET A 7 -28.37 -34.84 70.68
CA MET A 7 -29.34 -34.68 69.59
C MET A 7 -28.94 -35.61 68.44
N LEU A 8 -29.99 -36.22 67.89
CA LEU A 8 -30.00 -37.50 67.22
C LEU A 8 -29.91 -37.31 65.69
N LYS A 9 -28.89 -37.96 65.11
CA LYS A 9 -28.83 -38.64 63.79
C LYS A 9 -29.33 -37.93 62.52
N SER A 10 -28.35 -37.72 61.62
CA SER A 10 -28.31 -38.14 60.22
C SER A 10 -29.52 -37.88 59.30
N SER A 11 -29.27 -37.03 58.30
CA SER A 11 -29.21 -37.49 56.89
C SER A 11 -28.66 -36.38 55.98
N ILE A 12 -27.34 -36.18 56.07
CA ILE A 12 -26.55 -35.49 55.04
C ILE A 12 -26.03 -36.60 54.13
N VAL A 13 -26.66 -36.91 53.00
CA VAL A 13 -26.05 -37.39 51.73
C VAL A 13 -27.15 -37.52 50.66
N VAL A 14 -27.77 -36.42 50.20
CA VAL A 14 -28.48 -36.42 48.89
C VAL A 14 -28.39 -35.09 48.14
N PHE A 15 -28.06 -33.96 48.79
CA PHE A 15 -28.11 -32.64 48.14
C PHE A 15 -26.75 -32.06 47.70
N ALA A 16 -25.80 -32.91 47.28
CA ALA A 16 -24.44 -32.45 46.93
C ALA A 16 -23.96 -32.82 45.51
N ILE A 17 -24.86 -33.13 44.57
CA ILE A 17 -24.46 -33.46 43.17
C ILE A 17 -25.24 -32.66 42.12
N CYS A 18 -25.83 -31.51 42.47
CA CYS A 18 -26.44 -30.61 41.49
C CYS A 18 -26.01 -29.14 41.60
N PHE A 19 -25.10 -28.80 42.52
CA PHE A 19 -24.66 -27.40 42.73
C PHE A 19 -23.29 -27.05 42.10
N VAL A 20 -22.68 -27.94 41.31
CA VAL A 20 -21.34 -27.70 40.71
C VAL A 20 -21.38 -27.40 39.20
N VAL A 21 -22.55 -27.12 38.61
CA VAL A 21 -22.66 -26.70 37.19
C VAL A 21 -23.15 -25.25 37.05
N TYR A 22 -22.91 -24.42 38.07
CA TYR A 22 -23.19 -22.98 38.04
C TYR A 22 -21.94 -22.13 38.34
N ILE A 23 -20.76 -22.63 37.97
CA ILE A 23 -19.55 -21.80 37.94
C ILE A 23 -19.41 -21.24 36.52
N ASN A 24 -20.02 -20.07 36.33
CA ASN A 24 -19.67 -19.03 35.38
C ASN A 24 -19.14 -19.49 34.01
N CYS A 25 -20.04 -19.71 33.04
CA CYS A 25 -19.73 -19.31 31.67
C CYS A 25 -19.55 -17.78 31.67
N VAL A 26 -18.36 -17.30 32.04
CA VAL A 26 -17.90 -16.01 31.54
C VAL A 26 -17.91 -16.19 30.03
N PRO A 27 -18.68 -15.41 29.25
CA PRO A 27 -18.50 -15.41 27.82
C PRO A 27 -17.03 -15.04 27.61
N THR A 28 -16.22 -15.99 27.18
CA THR A 28 -14.92 -15.68 26.61
C THR A 28 -15.25 -14.73 25.48
N GLN A 29 -14.97 -13.45 25.69
CA GLN A 29 -14.82 -12.53 24.59
C GLN A 29 -13.79 -13.24 23.73
N VAL A 30 -14.21 -13.82 22.62
CA VAL A 30 -13.29 -14.15 21.54
C VAL A 30 -12.65 -12.80 21.30
N ALA A 31 -11.40 -12.64 21.77
CA ALA A 31 -10.64 -11.49 21.41
C ALA A 31 -10.75 -11.49 19.90
N ASN A 32 -11.44 -10.48 19.36
CA ASN A 32 -11.27 -10.10 17.99
C ASN A 32 -9.78 -9.76 17.94
N HIS A 33 -8.94 -10.78 17.70
CA HIS A 33 -7.76 -10.63 16.90
C HIS A 33 -8.30 -10.21 15.55
N GLY A 34 -8.80 -8.96 15.46
CA GLY A 34 -8.82 -8.22 14.22
C GLY A 34 -7.42 -8.41 13.73
N THR A 35 -7.29 -9.21 12.68
CA THR A 35 -6.04 -9.77 12.20
C THR A 35 -5.10 -8.62 11.93
N SER A 36 -4.31 -8.24 12.93
CA SER A 36 -3.31 -7.20 12.80
C SER A 36 -2.20 -7.86 12.02
N ARG A 37 -2.27 -7.77 10.69
CA ARG A 37 -1.14 -8.19 9.87
C ARG A 37 0.09 -7.40 10.33
N PRO A 38 1.27 -8.01 10.32
CA PRO A 38 2.50 -7.25 10.53
C PRO A 38 2.52 -6.04 9.60
N LEU A 39 2.97 -4.89 10.14
CA LEU A 39 3.12 -3.67 9.33
C LEU A 39 4.07 -3.95 8.18
N SER A 40 3.73 -3.48 6.99
CA SER A 40 4.64 -3.52 5.85
C SER A 40 5.84 -2.60 6.08
N ASP A 41 6.89 -2.75 5.27
CA ASP A 41 8.04 -1.84 5.32
C ASP A 41 7.62 -0.37 5.14
N CYS A 42 6.71 -0.09 4.20
CA CYS A 42 6.17 1.25 4.00
C CYS A 42 5.47 1.81 5.24
N GLU A 43 4.62 1.02 5.88
CA GLU A 43 3.87 1.44 7.06
C GLU A 43 4.79 1.70 8.26
N GLN A 44 5.82 0.87 8.43
CA GLN A 44 6.84 1.08 9.47
C GLN A 44 7.64 2.35 9.21
N ARG A 45 8.04 2.60 7.96
CA ARG A 45 8.75 3.84 7.59
C ARG A 45 7.86 5.06 7.77
N LYS A 46 6.59 4.98 7.40
CA LYS A 46 5.60 6.04 7.61
C LYS A 46 5.51 6.44 9.08
N GLN A 47 5.36 5.48 9.99
CA GLN A 47 5.32 5.77 11.43
C GLN A 47 6.64 6.38 11.97
N ARG A 48 7.79 6.03 11.37
CA ARG A 48 9.08 6.63 11.72
C ARG A 48 9.15 8.09 11.28
N GLU A 49 8.83 8.37 10.01
CA GLU A 49 8.96 9.70 9.42
C GLU A 49 7.87 10.68 9.90
N GLU A 50 6.69 10.20 10.30
CA GLU A 50 5.66 11.05 10.91
C GLU A 50 6.11 11.71 12.22
N ARG A 51 7.13 11.17 12.88
CA ARG A 51 7.73 11.77 14.08
C ARG A 51 8.74 12.88 13.75
N ASN A 52 9.11 13.04 12.48
CA ASN A 52 10.04 14.08 12.04
C ASN A 52 9.28 15.40 11.86
N THR A 53 9.52 16.35 12.76
CA THR A 53 8.85 17.66 12.77
C THR A 53 9.52 18.69 11.86
N SER A 54 10.51 18.30 11.05
CA SER A 54 11.15 19.21 10.10
C SER A 54 10.14 19.71 9.06
N PRO A 55 10.13 21.00 8.70
CA PRO A 55 9.28 21.52 7.62
C PRO A 55 9.66 20.96 6.25
N LEU A 56 10.81 20.28 6.14
CA LEU A 56 11.29 19.59 4.96
C LEU A 56 11.25 18.06 5.11
N ALA A 57 10.59 17.54 6.15
CA ALA A 57 10.41 16.11 6.34
C ALA A 57 9.68 15.48 5.14
N ILE A 58 10.03 14.25 4.81
CA ILE A 58 9.31 13.48 3.79
C ILE A 58 8.03 12.90 4.39
N HIS A 59 6.93 13.00 3.65
CA HIS A 59 5.66 12.36 3.99
C HIS A 59 5.53 11.07 3.22
N ILE A 60 5.58 9.95 3.95
CA ILE A 60 5.48 8.61 3.38
C ILE A 60 4.02 8.27 3.10
N GLU A 61 3.73 7.94 1.85
CA GLU A 61 2.44 7.45 1.39
C GLU A 61 2.54 5.99 0.96
N CYS A 62 1.64 5.16 1.51
CA CYS A 62 1.51 3.74 1.17
C CYS A 62 0.20 3.49 0.41
N ASN A 63 0.20 2.46 -0.41
CA ASN A 63 -1.02 1.87 -0.96
C ASN A 63 -1.73 1.01 0.10
N PRO A 64 -3.03 0.65 -0.10
CA PRO A 64 -3.78 -0.18 0.85
C PRO A 64 -3.17 -1.58 1.11
N ASP A 65 -2.46 -2.12 0.14
CA ASP A 65 -1.74 -3.40 0.24
C ASP A 65 -0.42 -3.29 1.05
N GLY A 66 -0.04 -2.08 1.46
CA GLY A 66 1.17 -1.81 2.21
C GLY A 66 2.40 -1.55 1.34
N SER A 67 2.29 -1.57 0.01
CA SER A 67 3.37 -1.15 -0.89
C SER A 67 3.58 0.36 -0.86
N TYR A 68 4.76 0.83 -1.29
CA TYR A 68 5.01 2.27 -1.43
C TYR A 68 4.21 2.85 -2.60
N LYS A 69 3.59 4.01 -2.39
CA LYS A 69 3.21 4.82 -3.55
C LYS A 69 4.47 5.27 -4.28
N PRO A 70 4.48 5.32 -5.61
CA PRO A 70 5.67 5.70 -6.34
C PRO A 70 6.04 7.18 -6.14
N MET A 71 5.09 8.05 -5.81
CA MET A 71 5.36 9.46 -5.54
C MET A 71 5.38 9.73 -4.04
N GLN A 72 6.45 10.37 -3.56
CA GLN A 72 6.61 10.80 -2.18
C GLN A 72 7.00 12.27 -2.16
N CYS A 73 6.52 13.02 -1.17
CA CYS A 73 6.68 14.48 -1.18
C CYS A 73 7.20 15.01 0.15
N PHE A 74 7.94 16.11 0.06
CA PHE A 74 8.61 16.76 1.18
C PHE A 74 7.84 17.99 1.65
N GLY A 75 7.80 18.19 2.97
CA GLY A 75 7.10 19.27 3.63
C GLY A 75 5.59 19.10 3.66
N ASP A 76 4.92 20.02 4.36
CA ASP A 76 3.51 19.92 4.72
C ASP A 76 2.63 19.60 3.48
N PRO A 77 1.78 18.54 3.54
CA PRO A 77 0.86 18.18 2.47
C PRO A 77 -0.07 19.30 2.01
N LYS A 78 -0.34 20.29 2.86
CA LYS A 78 -1.17 21.46 2.55
C LYS A 78 -0.42 22.52 1.74
N GLN A 79 0.91 22.45 1.63
CA GLN A 79 1.68 23.45 0.90
C GLN A 79 1.57 23.24 -0.61
N PRO A 80 1.23 24.30 -1.37
CA PRO A 80 1.25 24.24 -2.83
C PRO A 80 2.69 24.09 -3.32
N ARG A 81 2.87 23.32 -4.41
CA ARG A 81 4.17 23.11 -5.08
C ARG A 81 5.25 22.53 -4.16
N ARG A 82 4.86 21.65 -3.24
CA ARG A 82 5.80 20.81 -2.49
C ARG A 82 6.72 20.05 -3.46
N MET A 83 7.95 19.83 -3.04
CA MET A 83 8.90 19.05 -3.83
C MET A 83 8.49 17.58 -3.71
N CYS A 84 8.41 16.86 -4.81
CA CYS A 84 8.11 15.42 -4.80
C CYS A 84 9.17 14.65 -5.57
N ALA A 85 9.48 13.44 -5.15
CA ALA A 85 10.39 12.52 -5.81
C ALA A 85 9.66 11.23 -6.18
N CYS A 86 10.25 10.47 -7.12
CA CYS A 86 9.73 9.16 -7.49
C CYS A 86 10.61 8.05 -6.93
N TYR A 87 9.96 7.01 -6.41
CA TYR A 87 10.57 5.84 -5.80
C TYR A 87 10.02 4.56 -6.44
N ASP A 88 10.79 3.48 -6.41
CA ASP A 88 10.31 2.15 -6.75
C ASP A 88 9.67 1.42 -5.56
N GLN A 89 9.36 0.14 -5.74
CA GLN A 89 8.69 -0.68 -4.73
C GLN A 89 9.61 -0.98 -3.53
N GLU A 90 10.93 -0.93 -3.72
CA GLU A 90 11.94 -1.11 -2.69
C GLU A 90 12.31 0.21 -1.98
N TYR A 91 11.64 1.32 -2.33
CA TYR A 91 11.91 2.67 -1.85
C TYR A 91 13.27 3.24 -2.31
N ASP A 92 13.80 2.75 -3.44
CA ASP A 92 14.94 3.36 -4.11
C ASP A 92 14.49 4.53 -4.96
N GLN A 93 15.20 5.65 -4.87
CA GLN A 93 14.83 6.88 -5.55
C GLN A 93 15.14 6.80 -7.06
N ILE A 94 14.09 6.75 -7.88
CA ILE A 94 14.17 6.72 -9.35
C ILE A 94 14.34 8.13 -9.93
N LYS A 95 13.72 9.13 -9.30
CA LYS A 95 13.75 10.53 -9.79
C LYS A 95 13.95 11.52 -8.66
N ALA A 96 14.89 12.45 -8.89
CA ALA A 96 15.19 13.53 -7.98
C ALA A 96 13.96 14.41 -7.66
N PRO A 97 13.91 15.00 -6.46
CA PRO A 97 12.82 15.87 -6.06
C PRO A 97 12.57 17.04 -7.05
N SER A 98 11.32 17.24 -7.49
CA SER A 98 10.89 18.34 -8.37
C SER A 98 9.49 18.86 -7.98
N ARG A 99 9.27 20.18 -8.13
CA ARG A 99 7.94 20.83 -7.97
C ARG A 99 7.04 20.65 -9.19
N GLN A 100 7.63 20.21 -10.31
CA GLN A 100 6.94 20.02 -11.57
C GLN A 100 6.31 18.62 -11.67
N LEU A 101 6.76 17.68 -10.84
CA LEU A 101 6.15 16.36 -10.75
C LEU A 101 4.69 16.45 -10.30
N LYS A 102 3.85 15.70 -11.01
CA LYS A 102 2.40 15.58 -10.76
C LYS A 102 2.02 14.14 -10.40
N THR A 103 2.73 13.18 -10.97
CA THR A 103 2.60 11.76 -10.68
C THR A 103 3.96 11.08 -10.88
N CYS A 104 4.09 9.84 -10.42
CA CYS A 104 5.24 8.99 -10.66
C CYS A 104 4.88 7.64 -11.28
N ASN A 105 3.60 7.40 -11.61
CA ASN A 105 3.13 6.09 -12.08
C ASN A 105 3.88 5.61 -13.33
N CYS A 106 3.95 6.45 -14.38
CA CYS A 106 4.67 6.09 -15.60
C CYS A 106 6.16 5.86 -15.33
N LEU A 107 6.79 6.72 -14.52
CA LEU A 107 8.22 6.63 -14.24
C LEU A 107 8.57 5.36 -13.45
N ALA A 108 7.72 4.96 -12.50
CA ALA A 108 7.88 3.72 -11.75
C ALA A 108 7.69 2.50 -12.67
N GLU A 109 6.67 2.50 -13.52
CA GLU A 109 6.45 1.42 -14.49
C GLU A 109 7.58 1.30 -15.52
N HIS A 110 8.05 2.45 -16.04
CA HIS A 110 9.22 2.49 -16.93
C HIS A 110 10.44 1.89 -16.24
N HIS A 111 10.73 2.28 -14.99
CA HIS A 111 11.86 1.77 -14.24
C HIS A 111 11.77 0.26 -14.05
N GLU A 112 10.62 -0.24 -13.59
CA GLU A 112 10.39 -1.67 -13.37
C GLU A 112 10.60 -2.48 -14.65
N LYS A 113 9.92 -2.08 -15.73
CA LYS A 113 10.04 -2.78 -17.01
C LYS A 113 11.45 -2.68 -17.60
N SER A 114 12.16 -1.58 -17.36
CA SER A 114 13.55 -1.44 -17.81
C SER A 114 14.50 -2.39 -17.07
N LYS A 115 14.30 -2.65 -15.76
CA LYS A 115 15.07 -3.66 -15.00
C LYS A 115 14.86 -5.06 -15.59
N SER A 116 13.63 -5.40 -15.99
CA SER A 116 13.30 -6.73 -16.54
C SER A 116 13.83 -6.98 -17.96
N THR A 117 14.24 -5.95 -18.70
CA THR A 117 14.68 -6.10 -20.11
C THR A 117 16.03 -6.78 -20.31
N HIS A 118 16.79 -7.08 -19.25
CA HIS A 118 17.97 -7.95 -19.38
C HIS A 118 17.63 -9.39 -19.78
N SER A 119 16.35 -9.80 -19.83
CA SER A 119 15.98 -11.18 -20.15
C SER A 119 14.74 -11.40 -21.04
N GLN A 120 14.07 -10.37 -21.55
CA GLN A 120 12.87 -10.56 -22.39
C GLN A 120 12.82 -9.57 -23.56
N VAL A 121 13.04 -10.09 -24.78
CA VAL A 121 12.70 -9.40 -26.03
C VAL A 121 11.17 -9.22 -26.05
N GLY A 122 10.69 -7.99 -25.96
CA GLY A 122 9.25 -7.67 -26.08
C GLY A 122 8.59 -6.93 -24.92
N ALA A 123 9.33 -6.54 -23.87
CA ALA A 123 8.76 -5.70 -22.80
C ALA A 123 8.42 -4.29 -23.34
N GLU A 124 7.14 -3.93 -23.29
CA GLU A 124 6.65 -2.60 -23.69
C GLU A 124 6.91 -1.58 -22.59
N ILE A 125 8.09 -0.94 -22.63
CA ILE A 125 8.46 0.15 -21.73
C ILE A 125 7.66 1.42 -22.10
N PRO A 126 6.87 1.99 -21.18
CA PRO A 126 6.08 3.18 -21.46
C PRO A 126 6.95 4.42 -21.63
N LYS A 127 6.62 5.28 -22.57
CA LYS A 127 7.21 6.62 -22.72
C LYS A 127 6.56 7.58 -21.72
N CYS A 128 7.39 8.26 -20.93
CA CYS A 128 6.93 9.19 -19.91
C CYS A 128 7.32 10.63 -20.22
N ASN A 129 6.52 11.58 -19.76
CA ASN A 129 6.94 12.96 -19.64
C ASN A 129 7.86 13.08 -18.42
N LEU A 130 9.17 13.29 -18.65
CA LEU A 130 10.16 13.31 -17.57
C LEU A 130 10.01 14.49 -16.60
N THR A 131 9.23 15.52 -16.95
CA THR A 131 9.02 16.70 -16.11
C THR A 131 7.87 16.49 -15.13
N SER A 132 6.73 16.02 -15.64
CA SER A 132 5.49 15.86 -14.87
C SER A 132 5.28 14.44 -14.33
N GLY A 133 5.93 13.46 -14.95
CA GLY A 133 5.81 12.03 -14.65
C GLY A 133 4.59 11.35 -15.25
N TYR A 134 3.75 12.06 -15.99
CA TYR A 134 2.64 11.50 -16.75
C TYR A 134 3.10 10.58 -17.88
N TYR A 135 2.21 9.70 -18.33
CA TYR A 135 2.40 8.98 -19.59
C TYR A 135 2.39 9.99 -20.75
N GLN A 136 3.27 9.79 -21.73
CA GLN A 136 3.07 10.45 -23.02
C GLN A 136 1.81 9.85 -23.65
N GLN A 137 0.88 10.68 -24.10
CA GLN A 137 -0.38 10.19 -24.66
C GLN A 137 -0.14 9.25 -25.85
N MET A 138 0.86 9.55 -26.67
CA MET A 138 1.31 8.65 -27.73
C MET A 138 2.37 7.66 -27.19
N GLN A 139 2.06 6.37 -27.28
CA GLN A 139 2.94 5.25 -26.94
C GLN A 139 3.29 4.46 -28.20
N CYS A 140 4.42 3.76 -28.18
CA CYS A 140 4.81 2.90 -29.29
C CYS A 140 5.84 1.86 -28.88
N ASN A 141 5.86 0.77 -29.62
CA ASN A 141 6.92 -0.22 -29.65
C ASN A 141 7.54 -0.27 -31.07
N THR A 142 8.30 -1.31 -31.39
CA THR A 142 8.95 -1.43 -32.71
C THR A 142 7.97 -1.68 -33.87
N GLN A 143 6.76 -2.19 -33.59
CA GLN A 143 5.79 -2.62 -34.60
C GLN A 143 4.52 -1.76 -34.62
N GLN A 144 4.10 -1.26 -33.46
CA GLN A 144 2.82 -0.60 -33.26
C GLN A 144 2.95 0.71 -32.47
N HIS A 145 1.94 1.58 -32.61
CA HIS A 145 1.73 2.76 -31.78
C HIS A 145 0.27 2.87 -31.35
N TRP A 146 0.01 3.53 -30.23
CA TRP A 146 -1.34 3.66 -29.65
C TRP A 146 -1.44 4.86 -28.72
N CYS A 147 -2.68 5.28 -28.46
CA CYS A 147 -2.96 6.33 -27.50
C CYS A 147 -3.22 5.75 -26.12
N VAL A 148 -2.79 6.45 -25.07
CA VAL A 148 -3.10 6.13 -23.68
C VAL A 148 -3.60 7.34 -22.93
N ASP A 149 -4.36 7.09 -21.88
CA ASP A 149 -4.70 8.09 -20.87
C ASP A 149 -3.42 8.60 -20.18
N PRO A 150 -3.13 9.92 -20.17
CA PRO A 150 -1.91 10.45 -19.58
C PRO A 150 -1.75 10.18 -18.07
N GLU A 151 -2.84 10.00 -17.31
CA GLU A 151 -2.81 9.82 -15.86
C GLU A 151 -2.53 8.38 -15.45
N ASN A 152 -3.15 7.42 -16.14
CA ASN A 152 -3.13 6.01 -15.73
C ASN A 152 -2.56 5.05 -16.78
N GLY A 153 -2.27 5.51 -18.00
CA GLY A 153 -1.65 4.69 -19.04
C GLY A 153 -2.61 3.71 -19.74
N THR A 154 -3.91 3.75 -19.45
CA THR A 154 -4.91 2.88 -20.08
C THR A 154 -5.02 3.19 -21.57
N ALA A 155 -5.07 2.17 -22.42
CA ALA A 155 -5.18 2.34 -23.86
C ALA A 155 -6.52 3.01 -24.25
N LEU A 156 -6.42 4.04 -25.10
CA LEU A 156 -7.55 4.78 -25.66
C LEU A 156 -7.76 4.32 -27.11
N GLY A 157 -8.32 3.12 -27.27
CA GLY A 157 -8.63 2.52 -28.57
C GLY A 157 -7.59 1.51 -29.05
N GLU A 158 -7.62 1.24 -30.36
CA GLU A 158 -6.82 0.19 -30.98
C GLU A 158 -5.38 0.62 -31.28
N ARG A 159 -4.49 -0.37 -31.32
CA ARG A 159 -3.10 -0.19 -31.72
C ARG A 159 -2.97 -0.16 -33.24
N ARG A 160 -2.20 0.78 -33.76
CA ARG A 160 -1.93 0.95 -35.19
C ARG A 160 -0.55 0.43 -35.55
N PRO A 161 -0.33 -0.11 -36.76
CA PRO A 161 0.99 -0.51 -37.23
C PRO A 161 1.88 0.71 -37.51
N GLY A 162 3.19 0.48 -37.69
CA GLY A 162 4.17 1.52 -38.05
C GLY A 162 5.13 1.90 -36.91
N GLY A 163 4.96 1.30 -35.72
CA GLY A 163 5.89 1.44 -34.61
C GLY A 163 6.15 2.90 -34.19
N CYS A 164 7.30 3.12 -33.58
CA CYS A 164 7.70 4.45 -33.09
C CYS A 164 8.08 5.47 -34.17
N THR A 165 8.35 5.04 -35.41
CA THR A 165 8.68 5.96 -36.51
C THR A 165 7.46 6.71 -37.04
N GLU A 166 6.29 6.04 -37.02
CA GLU A 166 5.01 6.62 -37.48
C GLU A 166 4.18 7.23 -36.32
N ALA A 167 4.69 7.17 -35.10
CA ALA A 167 3.99 7.63 -33.90
C ALA A 167 4.01 9.17 -33.81
N THR A 168 3.04 9.84 -34.42
CA THR A 168 2.85 11.30 -34.34
C THR A 168 1.80 11.67 -33.30
N ARG A 169 1.87 12.89 -32.75
CA ARG A 169 0.86 13.33 -31.77
C ARG A 169 -0.52 13.46 -32.38
N ASP A 170 -0.65 13.75 -33.67
CA ASP A 170 -1.93 13.91 -34.38
C ASP A 170 -2.75 12.62 -34.50
N HIS A 171 -2.15 11.47 -34.19
CA HIS A 171 -2.87 10.20 -34.06
C HIS A 171 -3.57 10.05 -32.70
N CYS A 172 -3.38 11.01 -31.78
CA CYS A 172 -4.04 11.21 -30.49
C CYS A 172 -4.46 12.69 -30.31
#